data_AF-A0A962Z6V2-F1
#
_entry.id   AF-A0A962Z6V2-F1
#
_cell.length_a   1.000
_cell.length_b   1.000
_cell.length_c   1.000
_cell.angle_alpha   90.00
_cell.angle_beta   90.00
_cell.angle_gamma   90.00
#
_symmetry.space_group_name_H-M   'P 1'
#
loop_
_entity.id
_entity.type
_entity.pdbx_description
1 polymer ?
#
loop_
_entity_poly.entity_id
_entity_poly.type
_entity_poly.pdbx_seq_one_letter_code
_entity_poly.pdbx_strand_id
1 'polypeptide(L)'
;MNGQAAAGVAIYQSPGANAVQVAKAVRAELDRLSADFPQGLETRITYDTTIFVEKTIESVIHTLFEAFVLVAIVVFIFLGSFRATIIPIVVVPVALIGTFSIMLALGFSANTISLLALILAIGIVVDDAIVVVEAVEHKLEEHPDMSPAQATEEAMEEITGPIIAITLVLLSVFVP
;
A
#
# COMPACT_ATOMS: atom_id res chain seq x y z
N MET A 1 -0.54 -34.28 -22.55
CA MET A 1 0.28 -33.36 -21.75
C MET A 1 1.67 -33.97 -21.58
N ASN A 2 2.75 -33.26 -21.92
CA ASN A 2 4.14 -33.79 -21.85
C ASN A 2 4.33 -35.19 -22.47
N GLY A 3 3.70 -35.46 -23.63
CA GLY A 3 3.80 -36.75 -24.33
C GLY A 3 2.80 -37.84 -23.89
N GLN A 4 2.01 -37.62 -22.84
CA GLN A 4 0.94 -38.54 -22.39
C GLN A 4 -0.45 -38.10 -22.86
N ALA A 5 -1.39 -39.05 -23.01
CA ALA A 5 -2.79 -38.75 -23.32
C ALA A 5 -3.40 -37.88 -22.21
N ALA A 6 -4.10 -36.80 -22.58
CA ALA A 6 -4.73 -35.88 -21.63
C ALA A 6 -5.97 -35.23 -22.24
N ALA A 7 -6.95 -34.90 -21.40
CA ALA A 7 -8.08 -34.05 -21.73
C ALA A 7 -7.86 -32.64 -21.18
N GLY A 8 -8.20 -31.61 -21.95
CA GLY A 8 -8.10 -30.22 -21.52
C GLY A 8 -9.48 -29.66 -21.16
N VAL A 9 -9.56 -28.93 -20.05
CA VAL A 9 -10.74 -28.16 -19.66
C VAL A 9 -10.32 -26.70 -19.53
N ALA A 10 -10.97 -25.82 -20.26
CA ALA A 10 -10.76 -24.37 -20.15
C ALA A 10 -11.80 -23.78 -19.21
N ILE A 11 -11.34 -23.00 -18.24
CA ILE A 11 -12.20 -22.28 -17.29
C ILE A 11 -12.13 -20.80 -17.60
N TYR A 12 -13.29 -20.21 -17.86
CA TYR A 12 -13.42 -18.79 -18.14
C TYR A 12 -14.07 -18.08 -16.96
N GLN A 13 -13.49 -16.94 -16.62
CA GLN A 13 -14.01 -16.10 -15.58
C GLN A 13 -15.24 -15.31 -16.08
N SER A 14 -16.29 -15.24 -15.26
CA SER A 14 -17.43 -14.35 -15.54
C SER A 14 -17.06 -12.87 -15.43
N PRO A 15 -17.70 -11.98 -16.22
CA PRO A 15 -17.46 -10.53 -16.14
C PRO A 15 -17.67 -10.00 -14.72
N GLY A 16 -16.71 -9.20 -14.21
CA GLY A 16 -16.78 -8.59 -12.89
C GLY A 16 -16.44 -9.50 -11.70
N ALA A 17 -16.19 -10.79 -11.93
CA ALA A 17 -15.70 -11.66 -10.85
C ALA A 17 -14.24 -11.32 -10.48
N ASN A 18 -13.80 -11.78 -9.30
CA ASN A 18 -12.40 -11.67 -8.89
C ASN A 18 -11.61 -12.91 -9.31
N ALA A 19 -10.51 -12.73 -10.06
CA ALA A 19 -9.82 -13.85 -10.71
C ALA A 19 -9.18 -14.79 -9.69
N VAL A 20 -8.52 -14.22 -8.67
CA VAL A 20 -7.87 -14.95 -7.57
C VAL A 20 -8.90 -15.76 -6.77
N GLN A 21 -10.06 -15.18 -6.48
CA GLN A 21 -11.13 -15.91 -5.77
C GLN A 21 -11.69 -17.06 -6.60
N VAL A 22 -11.93 -16.84 -7.90
CA VAL A 22 -12.41 -17.89 -8.81
C VAL A 22 -11.39 -19.02 -8.93
N ALA A 23 -10.11 -18.71 -9.13
CA ALA A 23 -9.05 -19.73 -9.19
C ALA A 23 -8.94 -20.52 -7.90
N LYS A 24 -9.07 -19.87 -6.74
CA LYS A 24 -9.09 -20.55 -5.44
C LYS A 24 -10.29 -21.49 -5.30
N ALA A 25 -11.48 -21.07 -5.74
CA ALA A 25 -12.68 -21.91 -5.72
C ALA A 25 -12.55 -23.10 -6.67
N VAL A 26 -11.99 -22.90 -7.86
CA VAL A 26 -11.71 -23.97 -8.84
C VAL A 26 -10.73 -24.99 -8.27
N ARG A 27 -9.63 -24.55 -7.64
CA ARG A 27 -8.67 -25.46 -6.99
C ARG A 27 -9.34 -26.27 -5.89
N ALA A 28 -10.11 -25.62 -5.01
CA ALA A 28 -10.83 -26.30 -3.94
C ALA A 28 -11.83 -27.34 -4.47
N GLU A 29 -12.54 -27.04 -5.55
CA GLU A 29 -13.48 -27.98 -6.17
C GLU A 29 -12.75 -29.13 -6.88
N LEU A 30 -11.62 -28.86 -7.54
CA LEU A 30 -10.78 -29.91 -8.12
C LEU A 30 -10.23 -30.84 -7.04
N ASP A 31 -9.77 -30.32 -5.91
CA ASP A 31 -9.29 -31.11 -4.78
C ASP A 31 -10.42 -31.99 -4.21
N ARG A 32 -11.63 -31.44 -4.09
CA ARG A 32 -12.83 -32.17 -3.65
C ARG A 32 -13.17 -33.32 -4.61
N LEU A 33 -13.19 -33.06 -5.92
CA LEU A 33 -13.52 -34.05 -6.94
C LEU A 33 -12.43 -35.11 -7.10
N SER A 34 -11.16 -34.73 -6.85
CA SER A 34 -10.01 -35.63 -6.99
C SER A 34 -10.08 -36.83 -6.04
N ALA A 35 -10.83 -36.72 -4.92
CA ALA A 35 -11.06 -37.82 -4.00
C ALA A 35 -11.87 -38.98 -4.62
N ASP A 36 -12.72 -38.68 -5.60
CA ASP A 36 -13.62 -39.65 -6.25
C ASP A 36 -13.07 -40.15 -7.59
N PHE A 37 -11.84 -39.77 -7.96
CA PHE A 37 -11.28 -40.15 -9.25
C PHE A 37 -10.85 -41.62 -9.30
N PRO A 38 -11.04 -42.29 -10.46
CA PRO A 38 -10.55 -43.65 -10.67
C PRO A 38 -9.01 -43.69 -10.60
N GLN A 39 -8.47 -44.84 -10.20
CA GLN A 39 -7.02 -45.04 -10.11
C GLN A 39 -6.32 -44.71 -11.44
N GLY A 40 -5.28 -43.88 -11.37
CA GLY A 40 -4.48 -43.46 -12.52
C GLY A 40 -4.95 -42.16 -13.19
N LEU A 41 -6.05 -41.55 -12.75
CA LEU A 41 -6.46 -40.22 -13.20
C LEU A 41 -5.82 -39.12 -12.33
N GLU A 42 -4.91 -38.34 -12.91
CA GLU A 42 -4.34 -37.14 -12.28
C GLU A 42 -4.84 -35.87 -12.96
N THR A 43 -5.21 -34.86 -12.18
CA THR A 43 -5.47 -33.51 -12.67
C THR A 43 -4.26 -32.62 -12.45
N ARG A 44 -3.91 -31.81 -13.45
CA ARG A 44 -2.90 -30.76 -13.32
C ARG A 44 -3.39 -29.47 -13.98
N ILE A 45 -3.20 -28.36 -13.28
CA ILE A 45 -3.41 -27.03 -13.83
C ILE A 45 -2.14 -26.64 -14.59
N THR A 46 -2.21 -26.59 -15.92
CA THR A 46 -1.05 -26.31 -16.78
C THR A 46 -0.86 -24.83 -17.07
N TYR A 47 -1.92 -24.05 -16.95
CA TYR A 47 -1.92 -22.62 -17.24
C TYR A 47 -2.85 -21.91 -16.27
N ASP A 48 -2.27 -21.07 -15.42
CA ASP A 48 -2.98 -20.29 -14.42
C ASP A 48 -2.40 -18.89 -14.36
N THR A 49 -3.16 -17.91 -14.82
CA THR A 49 -2.76 -16.50 -14.82
C THR A 49 -2.83 -15.88 -13.43
N THR A 50 -3.59 -16.45 -12.48
CA THR A 50 -3.74 -15.88 -11.14
C THR A 50 -2.50 -16.08 -10.28
N ILE A 51 -1.67 -17.08 -10.57
CA ILE A 51 -0.38 -17.27 -9.90
C ILE A 51 0.50 -16.02 -10.07
N PHE A 52 0.53 -15.43 -11.26
CA PHE A 52 1.29 -14.21 -11.51
C PHE A 52 0.71 -13.02 -10.74
N VAL A 53 -0.62 -12.90 -10.67
CA VAL A 53 -1.31 -11.84 -9.91
C VAL A 53 -1.04 -11.97 -8.42
N GLU A 54 -1.19 -13.17 -7.85
CA GLU A 54 -0.90 -13.46 -6.43
C GLU A 54 0.56 -13.14 -6.09
N LYS A 55 1.51 -13.59 -6.92
CA LYS A 55 2.93 -13.30 -6.73
C LYS A 55 3.25 -11.81 -6.83
N THR A 56 2.58 -11.10 -7.74
CA THR A 56 2.74 -9.65 -7.86
C THR A 56 2.22 -8.94 -6.61
N ILE A 57 1.05 -9.33 -6.09
CA ILE A 57 0.49 -8.77 -4.85
C ILE A 57 1.42 -9.03 -3.66
N GLU A 58 1.92 -10.25 -3.52
CA GLU A 58 2.88 -10.64 -2.46
C GLU A 58 4.15 -9.78 -2.53
N SER A 59 4.75 -9.66 -3.72
CA SER A 59 5.93 -8.82 -3.93
C SER A 59 5.65 -7.35 -3.59
N VAL A 60 4.49 -6.83 -3.99
CA VAL A 60 4.14 -5.43 -3.70
C VAL A 60 3.95 -5.20 -2.21
N ILE A 61 3.32 -6.12 -1.48
CA ILE A 61 3.19 -6.03 -0.01
C ILE A 61 4.58 -6.04 0.65
N HIS A 62 5.49 -6.91 0.18
CA HIS A 62 6.86 -6.96 0.66
C HIS A 62 7.57 -5.61 0.44
N THR A 63 7.49 -5.07 -0.77
CA THR A 63 8.07 -3.76 -1.11
C THR A 63 7.47 -2.63 -0.27
N LEU A 64 6.16 -2.68 0.02
CA LEU A 64 5.49 -1.68 0.84
C LEU A 64 6.02 -1.69 2.28
N PHE A 65 6.27 -2.88 2.83
CA PHE A 65 6.90 -3.03 4.15
C PHE A 65 8.35 -2.56 4.14
N GLU A 66 9.15 -2.93 3.13
CA GLU A 66 10.52 -2.45 2.96
C GLU A 66 10.59 -0.92 2.86
N ALA A 67 9.72 -0.32 2.04
CA ALA A 67 9.63 1.13 1.88
C ALA A 67 9.29 1.82 3.20
N PHE A 68 8.32 1.31 3.95
CA PHE A 68 7.96 1.83 5.26
C PHE A 68 9.13 1.80 6.26
N VAL A 69 9.85 0.67 6.33
CA VAL A 69 11.01 0.53 7.20
C VAL A 69 12.13 1.49 6.78
N LEU A 70 12.41 1.60 5.48
CA LEU A 70 13.41 2.54 4.96
C LEU A 70 13.08 3.99 5.30
N VAL A 71 11.82 4.40 5.11
CA VAL A 71 11.34 5.74 5.47
C VAL A 71 11.51 5.97 6.97
N ALA A 72 11.10 5.03 7.81
CA ALA A 72 11.26 5.15 9.26
C ALA A 72 12.74 5.32 9.68
N ILE A 73 13.67 4.60 9.04
CA ILE A 73 15.11 4.73 9.30
C ILE A 73 15.62 6.11 8.88
N VAL A 74 15.26 6.56 7.68
CA VAL A 74 15.69 7.87 7.17
C VAL A 74 15.17 8.99 8.06
N VAL A 75 13.88 8.98 8.40
CA VAL A 75 13.26 9.96 9.31
C VAL A 75 13.94 9.95 10.69
N PHE A 76 14.29 8.77 11.22
CA PHE A 76 15.02 8.67 12.48
C PHE A 76 16.40 9.32 12.42
N ILE A 77 17.12 9.12 11.32
CA ILE A 77 18.46 9.71 11.12
C ILE A 77 18.38 11.23 10.99
N PHE A 78 17.37 11.75 10.28
CA PHE A 78 17.19 13.19 10.09
C PHE A 78 16.77 13.92 11.38
N LEU A 79 15.78 13.38 12.10
CA LEU A 79 15.25 14.04 13.31
C LEU A 79 16.08 13.77 14.56
N GLY A 80 16.84 12.67 14.62
CA GLY A 80 17.70 12.32 15.76
C GLY A 80 16.96 12.01 17.08
N SER A 81 15.63 12.20 17.13
CA SER A 81 14.81 12.02 18.33
C SER A 81 13.67 11.03 18.09
N PHE A 82 13.62 9.98 18.92
CA PHE A 82 12.62 8.91 18.78
C PHE A 82 11.18 9.42 18.90
N ARG A 83 10.96 10.44 19.73
CA ARG A 83 9.63 11.04 19.94
C ARG A 83 9.15 11.79 18.70
N ALA A 84 10.03 12.55 18.05
CA ALA A 84 9.70 13.26 16.82
C ALA A 84 9.46 12.27 15.66
N THR A 85 10.27 11.22 15.56
CA THR A 85 10.15 10.19 14.51
C THR A 85 8.83 9.40 14.53
N ILE A 86 8.21 9.22 15.71
CA ILE A 86 6.92 8.53 15.80
C ILE A 86 5.83 9.27 15.04
N ILE A 87 5.88 10.62 15.01
CA ILE A 87 4.82 11.43 14.44
C ILE A 87 4.66 11.12 12.93
N PRO A 88 5.69 11.22 12.07
CA PRO A 88 5.56 10.87 10.65
C PRO A 88 5.28 9.37 10.42
N ILE A 89 5.78 8.48 11.28
CA ILE A 89 5.54 7.04 11.17
C ILE A 89 4.05 6.70 11.31
N VAL A 90 3.33 7.37 12.22
CA VAL A 90 1.90 7.16 12.44
C VAL A 90 1.05 7.72 11.30
N VAL A 91 1.55 8.71 10.56
CA VAL A 91 0.81 9.29 9.42
C VAL A 91 0.62 8.26 8.30
N VAL A 92 1.60 7.40 8.05
CA VAL A 92 1.52 6.37 6.99
C VAL A 92 0.29 5.46 7.12
N PRO A 93 0.07 4.72 8.23
CA PRO A 93 -1.09 3.86 8.36
C PRO A 93 -2.41 4.64 8.33
N VAL A 94 -2.46 5.87 8.88
CA VAL A 94 -3.65 6.72 8.82
C VAL A 94 -4.00 7.08 7.38
N ALA A 95 -3.01 7.49 6.59
CA ALA A 95 -3.20 7.83 5.19
C ALA A 95 -3.63 6.60 4.37
N LEU A 96 -2.99 5.44 4.57
CA LEU A 96 -3.37 4.20 3.88
C LEU A 96 -4.81 3.80 4.17
N ILE A 97 -5.23 3.84 5.44
CA ILE A 97 -6.61 3.54 5.84
C ILE A 97 -7.58 4.53 5.18
N GLY A 98 -7.23 5.82 5.17
CA GLY A 98 -8.02 6.87 4.50
C GLY A 98 -8.17 6.61 3.00
N THR A 99 -7.06 6.32 2.30
CA THR A 99 -7.07 6.02 0.87
C THR A 99 -7.94 4.80 0.56
N PHE A 100 -7.75 3.69 1.27
CA PHE A 100 -8.58 2.49 1.06
C PHE A 100 -10.06 2.71 1.38
N SER A 101 -10.38 3.54 2.39
CA SER A 101 -11.76 3.89 2.73
C SER A 101 -12.44 4.65 1.59
N ILE A 102 -11.77 5.64 1.00
CA ILE A 102 -12.29 6.39 -0.14
C ILE A 102 -12.34 5.52 -1.40
N MET A 103 -11.31 4.72 -1.67
CA MET A 103 -11.31 3.76 -2.78
C MET A 103 -12.52 2.84 -2.71
N LEU A 104 -12.81 2.29 -1.52
CA LEU A 104 -13.96 1.42 -1.30
C LEU A 104 -15.29 2.18 -1.55
N ALA A 105 -15.40 3.42 -1.07
CA ALA A 105 -16.58 4.25 -1.28
C ALA A 105 -16.83 4.59 -2.76
N LEU A 106 -15.77 4.75 -3.55
CA LEU A 106 -15.83 5.02 -4.99
C LEU A 106 -15.96 3.74 -5.84
N GLY A 107 -15.94 2.55 -5.22
CA GLY A 107 -16.00 1.26 -5.92
C GLY A 107 -14.70 0.88 -6.64
N PHE A 108 -13.57 1.48 -6.27
CA PHE A 108 -12.26 1.09 -6.78
C PHE A 108 -11.78 -0.21 -6.12
N SER A 109 -11.01 -0.98 -6.90
CA SER A 109 -10.39 -2.21 -6.42
C SER A 109 -8.91 -2.00 -6.13
N ALA A 110 -8.39 -2.69 -5.11
CA ALA A 110 -6.96 -2.79 -4.87
C ALA A 110 -6.35 -3.74 -5.91
N ASN A 111 -5.55 -3.20 -6.82
CA ASN A 111 -4.80 -3.92 -7.84
C ASN A 111 -3.34 -3.45 -7.86
N THR A 112 -2.50 -4.10 -8.68
CA THR A 112 -1.07 -3.80 -8.76
C THR A 112 -0.76 -2.31 -9.00
N ILE A 113 -1.50 -1.64 -9.90
CA ILE A 113 -1.25 -0.21 -10.20
C ILE A 113 -1.59 0.65 -8.98
N SER A 114 -2.74 0.40 -8.34
CA SER A 114 -3.11 1.16 -7.14
C SER A 114 -2.13 0.92 -5.99
N LEU A 115 -1.61 -0.29 -5.83
CA LEU A 115 -0.63 -0.58 -4.78
C LEU A 115 0.73 0.06 -5.06
N LEU A 116 1.15 0.14 -6.33
CA LEU A 116 2.35 0.90 -6.72
C LEU A 116 2.17 2.40 -6.47
N ALA A 117 0.99 2.95 -6.77
CA ALA A 117 0.65 4.34 -6.46
C ALA A 117 0.69 4.60 -4.94
N LEU A 118 0.23 3.63 -4.13
CA LEU A 118 0.34 3.72 -2.66
C LEU A 118 1.80 3.75 -2.19
N ILE A 119 2.69 2.94 -2.77
CA ILE A 119 4.12 2.98 -2.42
C ILE A 119 4.70 4.37 -2.67
N LEU A 120 4.39 4.98 -3.81
CA LEU A 120 4.84 6.34 -4.13
C LEU A 120 4.24 7.38 -3.17
N ALA A 121 2.95 7.22 -2.84
CA ALA A 121 2.23 8.14 -1.96
C ALA A 121 2.77 8.17 -0.53
N ILE A 122 3.36 7.07 -0.04
CA ILE A 122 3.96 7.02 1.31
C ILE A 122 5.04 8.10 1.46
N GLY A 123 5.93 8.26 0.47
CA GLY A 123 6.97 9.29 0.52
C GLY A 123 6.37 10.69 0.59
N ILE A 124 5.41 10.96 -0.30
CA ILE A 124 4.74 12.27 -0.40
C ILE A 124 4.04 12.64 0.91
N VAL A 125 3.30 11.71 1.50
CA VAL A 125 2.53 11.94 2.73
C VAL A 125 3.46 12.14 3.94
N VAL A 126 4.59 11.44 3.98
CA VAL A 126 5.53 11.55 5.09
C VAL A 126 6.31 12.85 5.02
N ASP A 127 6.64 13.35 3.82
CA ASP A 127 7.35 14.62 3.64
C ASP A 127 6.64 15.79 4.34
N ASP A 128 5.32 15.93 4.17
CA ASP A 128 4.53 16.99 4.83
C ASP A 128 4.62 16.88 6.36
N ALA A 129 4.57 15.65 6.89
CA ALA A 129 4.67 15.42 8.33
C ALA A 129 6.07 15.69 8.86
N ILE A 130 7.13 15.38 8.08
CA ILE A 130 8.51 15.70 8.45
C ILE A 130 8.68 17.21 8.54
N VAL A 131 8.23 17.96 7.53
CA VAL A 131 8.37 19.44 7.49
C VAL A 131 7.72 20.09 8.71
N VAL A 132 6.54 19.61 9.12
CA VAL A 132 5.87 20.11 10.34
C VAL A 132 6.70 19.82 11.59
N VAL A 133 7.15 18.57 11.75
CA VAL A 133 7.91 18.17 12.94
C VAL A 133 9.26 18.88 13.02
N GLU A 134 9.95 19.03 11.90
CA GLU A 134 11.21 19.77 11.80
C GLU A 134 11.02 21.24 12.18
N ALA A 135 9.98 21.90 11.68
CA ALA A 135 9.69 23.30 12.03
C ALA A 135 9.39 23.46 13.53
N VAL A 136 8.66 22.53 14.15
CA VAL A 136 8.36 22.56 15.59
C VAL A 136 9.62 22.31 16.42
N GLU A 137 10.43 21.32 16.07
CA GLU A 137 11.70 21.05 16.77
C GLU A 137 12.65 22.24 16.63
N HIS A 138 12.73 22.86 15.45
CA HIS A 138 13.54 24.06 15.24
C HIS A 138 13.12 25.23 16.16
N LYS A 139 11.81 25.49 16.31
CA LYS A 139 11.31 26.50 17.25
C LYS A 139 11.63 26.17 18.71
N LEU A 140 11.55 24.90 19.10
CA LEU A 140 11.92 24.47 20.46
C LEU A 140 13.42 24.59 20.74
N GLU A 141 14.27 24.43 19.72
CA GLU A 141 15.71 24.64 19.82
C GLU A 141 16.07 26.13 19.92
N GLU A 142 15.43 27.00 19.13
CA GLU A 142 15.66 28.45 19.17
C GLU A 142 15.09 29.11 20.44
N HIS A 143 13.99 28.60 20.97
CA HIS A 143 13.29 29.14 22.13
C HIS A 143 13.08 28.08 23.22
N PRO A 144 14.09 27.82 24.07
CA PRO A 144 14.04 26.78 25.11
C PRO A 144 12.92 26.97 26.15
N ASP A 145 12.42 28.19 26.30
CA ASP A 145 11.38 28.55 27.27
C ASP A 145 9.96 28.30 26.75
N MET A 146 9.80 28.02 25.44
CA MET A 146 8.50 27.77 24.84
C MET A 146 7.98 26.37 25.19
N SER A 147 6.67 26.29 25.48
CA SER A 147 6.01 24.99 25.58
C SER A 147 5.85 24.37 24.18
N PRO A 148 5.80 23.02 24.06
CA PRO A 148 5.54 22.35 22.79
C PRO A 148 4.28 22.82 22.06
N ALA A 149 3.24 23.21 22.81
CA ALA A 149 2.02 23.75 22.23
C ALA A 149 2.25 25.11 21.56
N GLN A 150 2.99 26.01 22.22
CA GLN A 150 3.31 27.33 21.66
C GLN A 150 4.25 27.21 20.45
N ALA A 151 5.26 26.35 20.53
CA ALA A 151 6.14 26.10 19.40
C ALA A 151 5.39 25.52 18.19
N THR A 152 4.39 24.65 18.44
CA THR A 152 3.51 24.13 17.38
C THR A 152 2.64 25.22 16.77
N GLU A 153 2.05 26.09 17.59
CA GLU A 153 1.22 27.21 17.11
C GLU A 153 2.03 28.15 16.22
N GLU A 154 3.20 28.60 16.68
CA GLU A 154 4.06 29.50 15.93
C GLU A 154 4.64 28.87 14.66
N ALA A 155 5.07 27.60 14.73
CA ALA A 155 5.54 26.88 13.54
C ALA A 155 4.42 26.77 12.49
N MET A 156 3.19 26.46 12.91
CA MET A 156 2.05 26.33 12.00
C MET A 156 1.68 27.67 11.33
N GLU A 157 1.87 28.82 11.98
CA GLU A 157 1.66 30.13 11.35
C GLU A 157 2.59 30.36 10.14
N GLU A 158 3.82 29.83 10.19
CA GLU A 158 4.81 29.99 9.13
C GLU A 158 4.63 28.98 7.98
N ILE A 159 4.30 27.73 8.30
CA ILE A 159 4.34 26.62 7.32
C ILE A 159 2.97 26.24 6.71
N THR A 160 1.85 26.72 7.26
CA THR A 160 0.51 26.37 6.75
C THR A 160 0.33 26.73 5.27
N GLY A 161 0.80 27.91 4.86
CA GLY A 161 0.73 28.37 3.47
C GLY A 161 1.45 27.42 2.50
N PRO A 162 2.75 27.13 2.73
CA PRO A 162 3.49 26.12 1.97
C PRO A 162 2.82 24.74 1.90
N ILE A 163 2.33 24.19 3.02
CA ILE A 163 1.71 22.85 3.06
C ILE A 163 0.44 22.80 2.20
N ILE A 164 -0.42 23.83 2.30
CA ILE A 164 -1.62 23.94 1.46
C ILE A 164 -1.23 24.03 -0.02
N ALA A 165 -0.19 24.81 -0.34
CA ALA A 165 0.29 24.95 -1.72
C ALA A 165 0.78 23.62 -2.30
N ILE A 166 1.58 22.86 -1.54
CA ILE A 166 2.06 21.52 -1.96
C ILE A 166 0.88 20.59 -2.23
N THR A 167 -0.09 20.54 -1.31
CA THR A 167 -1.30 19.71 -1.46
C THR A 167 -2.08 20.10 -2.72
N LEU A 168 -2.30 21.40 -2.95
CA LEU A 168 -3.04 21.88 -4.13
C LEU A 168 -2.30 21.60 -5.44
N VAL A 169 -0.98 21.69 -5.45
CA VAL A 169 -0.16 21.34 -6.63
C VAL A 169 -0.32 19.86 -6.96
N LEU A 170 -0.23 18.97 -5.97
CA LEU A 170 -0.44 17.54 -6.17
C LEU A 170 -1.85 17.25 -6.72
N LEU A 171 -2.87 17.86 -6.13
CA LEU A 171 -4.24 17.73 -6.63
C LEU A 171 -4.39 18.24 -8.07
N SER A 172 -3.76 19.37 -8.40
CA SER A 172 -3.83 19.93 -9.75
C SER A 172 -3.15 19.06 -10.82
N VAL A 173 -2.17 18.23 -10.44
CA VAL A 173 -1.45 17.34 -11.36
C VAL A 173 -2.20 16.01 -11.56
N PHE A 174 -2.86 15.49 -10.52
CA PHE A 174 -3.44 14.15 -10.55
C PHE A 174 -4.97 14.08 -10.67
N VAL A 175 -5.70 15.16 -10.39
CA VAL A 175 -7.18 15.17 -10.45
C VAL A 175 -7.74 15.40 -11.87
N PRO A 176 -7.26 16.39 -12.66
CA PRO A 176 -7.71 16.60 -14.05
C PRO A 176 -7.29 15.47 -15.00
#